data_AF-A0A6N7XF99-F1
#
_entry.id   AF-A0A6N7XF99-F1
#
_cell.length_a   1.000
_cell.length_b   1.000
_cell.length_c   1.000
_cell.angle_alpha   90.00
_cell.angle_beta   90.00
_cell.angle_gamma   90.00
#
_symmetry.space_group_name_H-M   'P 1'
#
loop_
_entity.id
_entity.type
_entity.pdbx_description
1 polymer ?
#
loop_
_entity_poly.entity_id
_entity_poly.type
_entity_poly.pdbx_seq_one_letter_code
_entity_poly.pdbx_strand_id
1 'polypeptide(L)'
;MGRILFYLVCGFFLGILVDYLVTLSVWLEMRVHLNQIVVAFSLIGGVVGFFYKKIRYAVFFIIEILTLIVAMLLGKVGLFFYYIKEIFYLETGVENIKIPTLLILFIINALFFVFYLVSKRQKR
;
A
#
# COMPACT_ATOMS: atom_id res chain seq x y z
N MET A 1 -18.78 5.31 2.05
CA MET A 1 -17.57 5.38 2.89
C MET A 1 -16.58 4.25 2.61
N GLY A 2 -16.94 2.96 2.79
CA GLY A 2 -15.98 1.85 2.66
C GLY A 2 -15.25 1.73 1.30
N ARG A 3 -15.87 2.18 0.21
CA ARG A 3 -15.24 2.26 -1.13
C ARG A 3 -14.07 3.23 -1.18
N ILE A 4 -14.27 4.44 -0.66
CA ILE A 4 -13.25 5.50 -0.68
C ILE A 4 -12.06 5.06 0.19
N LEU A 5 -12.33 4.47 1.36
CA LEU A 5 -11.30 3.89 2.22
C LEU A 5 -10.50 2.77 1.52
N PHE A 6 -11.19 1.87 0.79
CA PHE A 6 -10.50 0.82 0.03
C PHE A 6 -9.55 1.41 -1.02
N TYR A 7 -10.00 2.38 -1.80
CA TYR A 7 -9.16 2.98 -2.83
C TYR A 7 -8.08 3.92 -2.27
N LEU A 8 -8.28 4.51 -1.09
CA LEU A 8 -7.24 5.20 -0.32
C LEU A 8 -6.10 4.24 0.05
N VAL A 9 -6.44 3.06 0.58
CA VAL A 9 -5.44 2.02 0.91
C VAL A 9 -4.74 1.51 -0.34
N CYS A 10 -5.45 1.32 -1.46
CA CYS A 10 -4.80 0.97 -2.72
C CYS A 10 -3.83 2.07 -3.19
N GLY A 11 -4.23 3.35 -3.07
CA GLY A 11 -3.39 4.49 -3.40
C GLY A 11 -2.15 4.57 -2.52
N PHE A 12 -2.26 4.23 -1.23
CA PHE A 12 -1.13 4.13 -0.31
C PHE A 12 -0.07 3.13 -0.77
N PHE A 13 -0.49 1.89 -1.08
CA PHE A 13 0.43 0.85 -1.58
C PHE A 13 1.02 1.20 -2.95
N LEU A 14 0.24 1.87 -3.81
CA LEU A 14 0.72 2.35 -5.10
C LEU A 14 1.76 3.48 -4.91
N GLY A 15 1.56 4.37 -3.95
CA GLY A 15 2.53 5.39 -3.58
C GLY A 15 3.86 4.80 -3.14
N ILE A 16 3.84 3.76 -2.29
CA ILE A 16 5.05 3.01 -1.89
C ILE A 16 5.72 2.38 -3.11
N LEU A 17 4.94 1.83 -4.04
CA LEU A 17 5.47 1.23 -5.27
C LEU A 17 6.17 2.26 -6.15
N VAL A 18 5.56 3.43 -6.32
CA VAL A 18 6.16 4.53 -7.10
C VAL A 18 7.41 5.04 -6.42
N ASP A 19 7.40 5.14 -5.09
CA ASP A 19 8.58 5.52 -4.33
C ASP A 19 9.74 4.53 -4.56
N TYR A 20 9.49 3.21 -4.57
CA TYR A 20 10.53 2.25 -4.96
C TYR A 20 11.16 2.54 -6.32
N LEU A 21 10.35 2.98 -7.30
CA LEU A 21 10.85 3.38 -8.61
C LEU A 21 11.63 4.70 -8.55
N VAL A 22 11.23 5.65 -7.70
CA VAL A 22 11.96 6.92 -7.45
C VAL A 22 13.34 6.62 -6.88
N THR A 23 13.47 5.65 -5.96
CA THR A 23 14.77 5.25 -5.39
C THR A 23 15.73 4.55 -6.37
N LEU A 24 15.31 4.31 -7.63
CA LEU A 24 16.24 3.91 -8.70
C LEU A 24 17.09 5.09 -9.20
N SER A 25 16.62 6.32 -9.00
CA SER A 25 17.31 7.53 -9.41
C SER A 25 17.67 8.37 -8.20
N VAL A 26 18.98 8.47 -7.93
CA VAL A 26 19.54 9.24 -6.80
C VAL A 26 19.11 10.71 -6.85
N TRP A 27 18.97 11.29 -8.05
CA TRP A 27 18.55 12.68 -8.20
C TRP A 27 17.11 12.92 -7.72
N LEU A 28 16.23 11.95 -7.96
CA LEU A 28 14.82 11.98 -7.56
C LEU A 28 14.66 11.67 -6.07
N GLU A 29 15.42 10.71 -5.55
CA GLU A 29 15.44 10.34 -4.12
C GLU A 29 15.81 11.53 -3.23
N MET A 30 16.74 12.39 -3.67
CA MET A 30 17.12 13.59 -2.90
C MET A 30 16.09 14.73 -2.93
N ARG A 31 15.14 14.72 -3.87
CA ARG A 31 14.19 15.83 -4.07
C ARG A 31 12.76 15.49 -3.65
N VAL A 32 12.40 14.21 -3.65
CA VAL A 32 11.03 13.79 -3.43
C VAL A 32 10.95 12.99 -2.14
N HIS A 33 10.18 13.49 -1.19
CA HIS A 33 9.98 12.81 0.08
C HIS A 33 8.86 11.78 -0.02
N LEU A 34 9.07 10.61 0.58
CA LEU A 34 8.09 9.51 0.66
C LEU A 34 6.70 9.99 1.07
N ASN A 35 6.62 10.81 2.13
CA ASN A 35 5.34 11.31 2.64
C ASN A 35 4.55 12.09 1.58
N GLN A 36 5.22 12.83 0.70
CA GLN A 36 4.57 13.58 -0.37
C GLN A 36 4.00 12.63 -1.43
N ILE A 37 4.78 11.61 -1.82
CA ILE A 37 4.35 10.59 -2.79
C ILE A 37 3.14 9.84 -2.24
N VAL A 38 3.25 9.29 -1.03
CA VAL A 38 2.20 8.47 -0.41
C VAL A 38 0.92 9.27 -0.21
N VAL A 39 1.00 10.52 0.24
CA VAL A 39 -0.18 11.39 0.39
C VAL A 39 -0.82 11.70 -0.97
N ALA A 40 -0.02 12.07 -1.98
CA ALA A 40 -0.53 12.38 -3.32
C ALA A 40 -1.24 11.16 -3.94
N PHE A 41 -0.63 9.98 -3.89
CA PHE A 41 -1.23 8.76 -4.43
C PHE A 41 -2.43 8.27 -3.61
N SER A 42 -2.43 8.44 -2.29
CA SER A 42 -3.60 8.17 -1.46
C SER A 42 -4.76 9.10 -1.83
N LEU A 43 -4.53 10.40 -1.99
CA LEU A 43 -5.56 11.36 -2.43
C LEU A 43 -6.11 11.00 -3.81
N ILE A 44 -5.24 10.66 -4.76
CA ILE A 44 -5.66 10.17 -6.09
C ILE A 44 -6.53 8.91 -5.93
N GLY A 45 -6.12 7.96 -5.09
CA GLY A 45 -6.91 6.79 -4.75
C GLY A 45 -8.29 7.15 -4.19
N GLY A 46 -8.37 8.10 -3.27
CA GLY A 46 -9.64 8.61 -2.72
C GLY A 46 -10.55 9.22 -3.80
N VAL A 47 -9.99 10.03 -4.69
CA VAL A 47 -10.71 10.61 -5.84
C VAL A 47 -11.22 9.50 -6.77
N VAL A 48 -10.39 8.53 -7.12
CA VAL A 48 -10.79 7.36 -7.91
C VAL A 48 -11.93 6.59 -7.20
N GLY A 49 -11.83 6.41 -5.90
CA GLY A 49 -12.87 5.75 -5.09
C GLY A 49 -14.19 6.51 -5.03
N PHE A 50 -14.19 7.82 -5.28
CA PHE A 50 -15.41 8.62 -5.42
C PHE A 50 -16.11 8.37 -6.76
N PHE A 51 -15.35 8.29 -7.87
CA PHE A 51 -15.90 8.06 -9.20
C PHE A 51 -16.29 6.60 -9.46
N TYR A 52 -15.57 5.63 -8.88
CA TYR A 52 -15.83 4.21 -9.12
C TYR A 52 -16.95 3.65 -8.22
N LYS A 53 -18.03 3.20 -8.85
CA LYS A 53 -19.21 2.67 -8.14
C LYS A 53 -19.01 1.28 -7.51
N LYS A 54 -18.07 0.45 -8.00
CA LYS A 54 -17.87 -0.95 -7.57
C LYS A 54 -16.43 -1.18 -7.10
N ILE A 55 -16.27 -1.83 -5.94
CA ILE A 55 -14.95 -2.25 -5.44
C ILE A 55 -14.42 -3.39 -6.30
N ARG A 56 -13.18 -3.24 -6.77
CA ARG A 56 -12.44 -4.30 -7.45
C ARG A 56 -11.32 -4.80 -6.54
N TYR A 57 -11.64 -5.75 -5.67
CA TYR A 57 -10.67 -6.32 -4.72
C TYR A 57 -9.42 -6.89 -5.39
N ALA A 58 -9.55 -7.40 -6.63
CA ALA A 58 -8.41 -7.86 -7.44
C ALA A 58 -7.32 -6.78 -7.63
N VAL A 59 -7.69 -5.49 -7.70
CA VAL A 59 -6.74 -4.39 -7.87
C VAL A 59 -5.80 -4.28 -6.66
N PHE A 60 -6.33 -4.46 -5.45
CA PHE A 60 -5.53 -4.43 -4.23
C PHE A 60 -4.48 -5.55 -4.24
N PHE A 61 -4.89 -6.79 -4.49
CA PHE A 61 -3.97 -7.93 -4.54
C PHE A 61 -2.93 -7.79 -5.65
N ILE A 62 -3.30 -7.25 -6.81
CA ILE A 62 -2.35 -7.01 -7.91
C ILE A 62 -1.31 -5.97 -7.48
N ILE A 63 -1.73 -4.83 -6.93
CA ILE A 63 -0.81 -3.78 -6.48
C ILE A 63 0.13 -4.32 -5.41
N GLU A 64 -0.41 -5.02 -4.41
CA GLU A 64 0.39 -5.57 -3.32
C GLU A 64 1.44 -6.57 -3.79
N ILE A 65 1.05 -7.52 -4.65
CA ILE A 65 1.98 -8.49 -5.24
C ILE A 65 3.05 -7.75 -6.06
N LEU A 66 2.68 -6.74 -6.83
CA LEU A 66 3.63 -5.95 -7.62
C LEU A 66 4.61 -5.19 -6.71
N THR A 67 4.12 -4.59 -5.61
CA THR A 67 4.96 -3.91 -4.62
C THR A 67 5.96 -4.87 -3.99
N LEU A 68 5.53 -6.08 -3.61
CA LEU A 68 6.40 -7.09 -3.04
C LEU A 68 7.46 -7.59 -4.05
N ILE A 69 7.05 -7.86 -5.30
CA ILE A 69 7.98 -8.28 -6.36
C ILE A 69 9.03 -7.20 -6.61
N VAL A 70 8.62 -5.93 -6.74
CA VAL A 70 9.55 -4.81 -6.95
C VAL A 70 10.48 -4.67 -5.74
N ALA A 71 9.96 -4.74 -4.51
CA ALA A 71 10.78 -4.65 -3.30
C ALA A 71 11.82 -5.77 -3.22
N MET A 72 11.47 -6.99 -3.63
CA MET A 72 12.38 -8.14 -3.70
C MET A 72 13.44 -7.95 -4.79
N LEU A 73 13.06 -7.52 -5.98
CA LEU A 73 13.99 -7.29 -7.10
C LEU A 73 15.02 -6.21 -6.78
N LEU A 74 14.61 -5.16 -6.05
CA LEU A 74 15.51 -4.09 -5.62
C LEU A 74 16.33 -4.46 -4.37
N GLY A 75 16.08 -5.60 -3.73
CA GLY A 75 16.70 -5.96 -2.45
C GLY A 75 16.31 -5.04 -1.29
N LYS A 76 15.26 -4.23 -1.45
CA LYS A 76 14.85 -3.15 -0.54
C LYS A 76 13.65 -3.52 0.33
N VAL A 77 13.42 -4.82 0.59
CA VAL A 77 12.29 -5.28 1.44
C VAL A 77 12.34 -4.68 2.85
N GLY A 78 13.54 -4.48 3.42
CA GLY A 78 13.71 -3.82 4.72
C GLY A 78 13.21 -2.37 4.73
N LEU A 79 13.22 -1.73 3.57
CA LEU A 79 12.85 -0.34 3.36
C LEU A 79 11.33 -0.13 3.46
N PHE A 80 10.53 -1.16 3.15
CA PHE A 80 9.09 -1.18 3.43
C PHE A 80 8.79 -0.92 4.91
N PHE A 81 9.48 -1.62 5.81
CA PHE A 81 9.27 -1.47 7.25
C PHE A 81 9.69 -0.08 7.72
N TYR A 82 10.79 0.44 7.16
CA TYR A 82 11.21 1.81 7.42
C TYR A 82 10.15 2.84 7.00
N TYR A 83 9.52 2.66 5.84
CA TYR A 83 8.43 3.53 5.38
C TYR A 83 7.21 3.50 6.28
N ILE A 84 6.78 2.30 6.72
CA ILE A 84 5.70 2.19 7.69
C ILE A 84 6.08 2.90 9.00
N LYS A 85 7.33 2.76 9.47
CA LYS A 85 7.82 3.48 10.66
C LYS A 85 7.67 5.00 10.51
N GLU A 86 8.17 5.56 9.40
CA GLU A 86 8.19 7.00 9.16
C GLU A 86 6.79 7.57 9.01
N ILE A 87 5.92 6.87 8.27
CA ILE A 87 4.54 7.32 8.02
C ILE A 87 3.74 7.38 9.32
N PHE A 88 3.93 6.42 10.22
CA PHE A 88 3.24 6.36 11.51
C PHE A 88 4.01 7.06 12.64
N TYR A 89 5.12 7.75 12.34
CA TYR A 89 5.96 8.46 13.31
C TYR A 89 6.33 7.59 14.53
N LEU A 90 6.61 6.30 14.31
CA LEU A 90 6.93 5.38 15.39
C LEU A 90 8.38 5.57 15.82
N GLU A 91 8.63 5.92 17.08
CA GLU A 91 9.98 6.13 17.64
C GLU A 91 10.71 4.83 18.04
N THR A 92 10.33 3.69 17.45
CA THR A 92 10.87 2.37 17.79
C THR A 92 11.86 1.85 16.75
N GLY A 93 12.71 0.89 17.13
CA GLY A 93 13.63 0.23 16.20
C GLY A 93 12.88 -0.49 15.07
N VAL A 94 13.44 -0.51 13.85
CA VAL A 94 12.82 -1.17 12.68
C VAL A 94 12.57 -2.67 12.95
N GLU A 95 13.40 -3.30 13.77
CA GLU A 95 13.24 -4.71 14.14
C GLU A 95 11.97 -4.98 14.95
N ASN A 96 11.58 -4.05 15.83
CA ASN A 96 10.42 -4.18 16.70
C ASN A 96 9.10 -3.96 15.96
N ILE A 97 9.13 -3.28 14.80
CA ILE A 97 7.93 -3.00 14.01
C ILE A 97 7.65 -4.04 12.92
N LYS A 98 8.62 -4.91 12.58
CA LYS A 98 8.46 -5.92 11.51
C LYS A 98 7.27 -6.84 11.79
N ILE A 99 7.26 -7.44 12.98
CA ILE A 99 6.22 -8.39 13.41
C ILE A 99 4.82 -7.74 13.47
N PRO A 100 4.62 -6.59 14.15
CA PRO A 100 3.29 -5.97 14.19
C PRO A 100 2.83 -5.49 12.81
N THR A 101 3.73 -4.97 11.97
CA THR A 101 3.39 -4.58 10.60
C THR A 101 2.91 -5.78 9.79
N LEU A 102 3.61 -6.91 9.86
CA LEU A 102 3.21 -8.14 9.17
C LEU A 102 1.86 -8.67 9.68
N LEU A 103 1.61 -8.63 10.98
CA LEU A 103 0.33 -9.04 11.56
C LEU A 103 -0.83 -8.17 11.06
N ILE A 104 -0.67 -6.86 11.06
CA ILE A 104 -1.68 -5.92 10.56
C ILE A 104 -1.95 -6.18 9.07
N LEU A 105 -0.89 -6.34 8.28
CA LEU A 105 -0.98 -6.57 6.85
C LEU A 105 -1.66 -7.91 6.53
N PHE A 106 -1.39 -8.95 7.32
CA PHE A 106 -2.08 -10.24 7.23
C PHE A 106 -3.58 -10.12 7.55
N ILE A 107 -3.95 -9.38 8.60
CA ILE A 107 -5.36 -9.16 8.98
C ILE A 107 -6.10 -8.39 7.88
N ILE A 108 -5.49 -7.35 7.33
CA ILE A 108 -6.06 -6.55 6.23
C ILE A 108 -6.28 -7.42 5.00
N ASN A 109 -5.30 -8.26 4.65
CA ASN A 109 -5.41 -9.22 3.56
C ASN A 109 -6.53 -10.22 3.77
N ALA A 110 -6.60 -10.84 4.95
CA ALA A 110 -7.63 -11.80 5.29
C ALA A 110 -9.03 -11.16 5.18
N LEU A 111 -9.21 -9.95 5.70
CA LEU A 111 -10.45 -9.19 5.59
C LEU A 111 -10.85 -8.97 4.12
N PHE A 112 -9.95 -8.43 3.29
CA PHE A 112 -10.26 -8.18 1.87
C PHE A 112 -10.49 -9.46 1.08
N PHE A 113 -9.82 -10.55 1.43
CA PHE A 113 -10.04 -11.86 0.82
C PHE A 113 -11.43 -12.42 1.15
N VAL A 114 -11.85 -12.33 2.42
CA VAL A 114 -13.22 -12.71 2.84
C VAL A 114 -14.26 -11.87 2.11
N PHE A 115 -14.08 -10.55 2.03
CA PHE A 115 -15.00 -9.66 1.30
C PHE A 115 -15.06 -10.00 -0.19
N TYR A 116 -13.93 -10.36 -0.80
CA TYR A 116 -13.89 -10.82 -2.19
C TYR A 116 -14.71 -12.10 -2.41
N LEU A 117 -14.57 -13.09 -1.52
CA LEU A 117 -15.32 -14.35 -1.60
C LEU A 117 -16.83 -14.12 -1.41
N VAL A 118 -17.23 -13.30 -0.44
CA VAL A 118 -18.65 -12.95 -0.20
C VAL A 118 -19.22 -12.23 -1.42
N SER A 119 -18.50 -11.24 -1.97
CA SER A 119 -18.95 -10.52 -3.16
C SER A 119 -19.05 -11.40 -4.41
N LYS A 120 -18.28 -12.49 -4.49
CA LYS A 120 -18.33 -13.45 -5.60
C LYS A 120 -19.52 -14.43 -5.43
N ARG A 121 -19.82 -14.86 -4.20
CA ARG A 121 -21.00 -15.68 -3.91
C ARG A 121 -22.31 -14.95 -4.17
N GLN A 122 -22.38 -13.66 -3.88
CA GLN A 122 -23.61 -12.86 -4.05
C GLN A 122 -23.94 -12.51 -5.52
N LYS A 123 -23.03 -12.83 -6.46
CA LYS A 123 -23.22 -12.66 -7.92
C LYS A 123 -23.55 -13.96 -8.66
N ARG A 124 -23.48 -15.11 -7.98
CA ARG A 124 -24.00 -16.39 -8.49
C ARG A 124 -25.42 -16.57 -7.99
#